data_AF-A0A2D7YMZ7-F1
#
_entry.id   AF-A0A2D7YMZ7-F1
#
_cell.length_a   1.000
_cell.length_b   1.000
_cell.length_c   1.000
_cell.angle_alpha   90.00
_cell.angle_beta   90.00
_cell.angle_gamma   90.00
#
_symmetry.space_group_name_H-M   'P 1'
#
loop_
_entity.id
_entity.type
_entity.pdbx_description
1 polymer ?
#
loop_
_entity_poly.entity_id
_entity_poly.type
_entity_poly.pdbx_seq_one_letter_code
_entity_poly.pdbx_strand_id
1 'polypeptide(L)'
;MIKLVLALAVLVILAVIVILLARVFQHKQQLSRDNENQQWYRQRLSELDEDHANGRVSEEEYQQAVTELDKTFVTDNRNIEADIKWLPAKPWLPIALLVVMSVGLYMAFGSWTLQRQADDALQQLPELGKAVLQEQQQVDAETLSTFALGLRQKLQRQGDDPIAWWIYAGLMSDLQQFDQANNAFQRSLDLDPDRVGTLISYARFLLQNGGAETNQQAAQLLARALRLEPDNADALSLSGFVAFENANYEQAINAWQRLLSLTPADSNRREVVEQAIADAKQQLQQGAMSLTVTVELGETVRDALPANGTLFIYVTAPDGAPMPAAVKRVAAGSLPVTVTLSNQDSMLPDYQLSSLEQWKVQARVSQDDKIDVQAGDLNAVPAVINAKDSASVTLRLTEQVATTNNQNGSGK
;
A
#
# COMPACT_ATOMS: atom_id res chain seq x y z
N MET A 1 -4.60 -19.64 13.59
CA MET A 1 -4.27 -19.55 15.04
C MET A 1 -5.51 -19.63 15.94
N ILE A 2 -6.52 -18.78 15.75
CA ILE A 2 -7.75 -18.74 16.58
C ILE A 2 -8.49 -20.09 16.68
N LYS A 3 -8.62 -20.82 15.56
CA LYS A 3 -9.29 -22.14 15.53
C LYS A 3 -8.59 -23.21 16.38
N LEU A 4 -7.25 -23.17 16.46
CA LEU A 4 -6.47 -24.12 17.26
C LEU A 4 -6.60 -23.81 18.75
N VAL A 5 -6.61 -22.54 19.13
CA VAL A 5 -6.83 -22.10 20.52
C VAL A 5 -8.22 -22.49 21.01
N LEU A 6 -9.25 -22.33 20.18
CA LEU A 6 -10.62 -22.77 20.48
C LEU A 6 -10.71 -24.27 20.70
N ALA A 7 -10.07 -25.07 19.83
CA ALA A 7 -10.03 -26.52 19.99
C ALA A 7 -9.36 -26.91 21.32
N LEU A 8 -8.23 -26.28 21.66
CA LEU A 8 -7.49 -26.56 22.89
C LEU A 8 -8.29 -26.17 24.15
N ALA A 9 -9.03 -25.04 24.10
CA ALA A 9 -9.91 -24.63 25.19
C ALA A 9 -11.05 -25.63 25.43
N VAL A 10 -11.66 -26.18 24.38
CA VAL A 10 -12.71 -27.21 24.49
C VAL A 10 -12.18 -28.48 25.16
N LEU A 11 -10.92 -28.87 24.88
CA LEU A 11 -10.30 -30.03 25.52
C LEU A 11 -10.09 -29.84 27.01
N VAL A 12 -9.64 -28.65 27.42
CA VAL A 12 -9.47 -28.32 28.84
C VAL A 12 -10.82 -28.34 29.55
N ILE A 13 -11.86 -27.78 28.94
CA ILE A 13 -13.23 -27.80 29.50
C ILE A 13 -13.73 -29.24 29.66
N LEU A 14 -13.57 -30.09 28.64
CA LEU A 14 -13.95 -31.50 28.71
C LEU A 14 -13.19 -32.26 29.81
N ALA A 15 -11.89 -32.03 29.94
CA ALA A 15 -11.09 -32.65 31.00
C ALA A 15 -11.58 -32.24 32.40
N VAL A 16 -11.87 -30.94 32.60
CA VAL A 16 -12.44 -30.42 33.85
C VAL A 16 -13.81 -31.02 34.13
N ILE A 17 -14.69 -31.13 33.12
CA ILE A 17 -16.02 -31.74 33.26
C ILE A 17 -15.90 -33.20 33.69
N VAL A 18 -14.99 -33.98 33.09
CA VAL A 18 -14.78 -35.39 33.47
C VAL A 18 -14.31 -35.50 34.92
N ILE A 19 -13.37 -34.65 35.36
CA ILE A 19 -12.91 -34.62 36.75
C ILE A 19 -14.05 -34.25 37.71
N LEU A 20 -14.84 -33.23 37.37
CA LEU A 20 -15.98 -32.80 38.18
C LEU A 20 -17.06 -33.89 38.26
N LEU A 21 -17.41 -34.53 37.14
CA LEU A 21 -18.38 -35.63 37.12
C LEU A 21 -17.88 -36.82 37.93
N ALA A 22 -16.62 -37.22 37.77
CA ALA A 22 -16.02 -38.31 38.57
C ALA A 22 -16.14 -38.00 40.07
N ARG A 23 -15.84 -36.76 40.48
CA ARG A 23 -15.96 -36.32 41.88
C ARG A 23 -17.41 -36.33 42.37
N VAL A 24 -18.37 -35.88 41.56
CA VAL A 24 -19.80 -35.87 41.92
C VAL A 24 -20.33 -37.29 42.08
N PHE A 25 -19.98 -38.22 41.19
CA PHE A 25 -20.39 -39.62 41.31
C PHE A 25 -19.82 -40.30 42.55
N GLN A 26 -18.54 -40.06 42.86
CA GLN A 26 -17.92 -40.56 44.09
C GLN A 26 -18.61 -40.01 45.34
N HIS A 27 -18.91 -38.71 45.37
CA HIS A 27 -19.54 -38.08 46.52
C HIS A 27 -20.98 -38.55 46.76
N LYS A 28 -21.78 -38.71 45.69
CA LYS A 28 -23.15 -39.25 45.81
C LYS A 28 -23.17 -40.67 46.39
N GLN A 29 -22.22 -41.50 46.01
CA GLN A 29 -22.17 -42.89 46.48
C GLN A 29 -21.80 -42.99 47.97
N GLN A 30 -20.98 -42.06 48.48
CA GLN A 30 -20.71 -41.92 49.91
C GLN A 30 -21.95 -41.41 50.68
N LEU A 31 -22.54 -40.30 50.23
CA LEU A 31 -23.71 -39.68 50.87
C LEU A 31 -24.92 -40.61 51.00
N SER A 32 -25.23 -41.41 49.97
CA SER A 32 -26.37 -42.34 50.02
C SER A 32 -26.22 -43.40 51.12
N ARG A 33 -25.00 -43.88 51.37
CA ARG A 33 -24.73 -44.96 52.33
C ARG A 33 -24.62 -44.46 53.77
N ASP A 34 -24.04 -43.28 53.98
CA ASP A 34 -24.05 -42.62 55.29
C ASP A 34 -25.49 -42.34 55.75
N ASN A 35 -26.36 -41.95 54.82
CA ASN A 35 -27.76 -41.68 55.11
C ASN A 35 -28.56 -42.95 55.45
N GLU A 36 -28.29 -44.07 54.77
CA GLU A 36 -28.90 -45.39 55.09
C GLU A 36 -28.51 -45.87 56.50
N ASN A 37 -27.23 -45.77 56.88
CA ASN A 37 -26.77 -46.16 58.21
C ASN A 37 -27.33 -45.24 59.32
N GLN A 38 -27.41 -43.93 59.06
CA GLN A 38 -28.04 -42.99 59.98
C GLN A 38 -29.53 -43.26 60.17
N GLN A 39 -30.24 -43.63 59.09
CA GLN A 39 -31.65 -44.00 59.17
C GLN A 39 -31.84 -45.28 59.98
N TRP A 40 -31.02 -46.31 59.74
CA TRP A 40 -31.04 -47.55 60.50
C TRP A 40 -30.77 -47.32 61.99
N TYR A 41 -29.75 -46.52 62.32
CA TYR A 41 -29.43 -46.15 63.71
C TYR A 41 -30.62 -45.48 64.40
N ARG A 42 -31.23 -44.48 63.76
CA ARG A 42 -32.37 -43.74 64.31
C ARG A 42 -33.59 -44.64 64.50
N GLN A 43 -33.87 -45.52 63.55
CA GLN A 43 -34.96 -46.47 63.67
C GLN A 43 -34.74 -47.40 64.87
N ARG A 44 -33.53 -47.96 65.00
CA ARG A 44 -33.23 -48.91 66.08
C ARG A 44 -33.24 -48.25 67.46
N LEU A 45 -32.78 -47.00 67.55
CA LEU A 45 -32.87 -46.21 68.78
C LEU A 45 -34.33 -45.95 69.16
N SER A 46 -35.18 -45.58 68.19
CA SER A 46 -36.61 -45.37 68.44
C SER A 46 -37.33 -46.64 68.91
N GLU A 47 -36.95 -47.81 68.40
CA GLU A 47 -37.48 -49.10 68.86
C GLU A 47 -37.09 -49.38 70.32
N LEU A 48 -35.82 -49.11 70.68
CA LEU A 48 -35.34 -49.25 72.06
C LEU A 48 -36.03 -48.26 73.02
N ASP A 49 -36.24 -47.01 72.58
CA ASP A 49 -36.97 -46.00 73.35
C ASP A 49 -38.40 -46.44 73.64
N GLU A 50 -39.08 -47.00 72.63
CA GLU A 50 -40.45 -47.51 72.76
C GLU A 50 -40.52 -48.74 73.68
N ASP A 51 -39.58 -49.68 73.57
CA ASP A 51 -39.53 -50.85 74.43
C ASP A 51 -39.22 -50.50 75.90
N HIS A 52 -38.36 -49.51 76.13
CA HIS A 52 -38.09 -48.98 77.47
C HIS A 52 -39.30 -48.24 78.06
N ALA A 53 -39.94 -47.36 77.28
CA ALA A 53 -41.14 -46.63 77.71
C ALA A 53 -42.31 -47.57 78.06
N ASN A 54 -42.40 -48.71 77.37
CA ASN A 54 -43.39 -49.76 77.62
C ASN A 54 -42.98 -50.73 78.74
N GLY A 55 -41.84 -50.52 79.40
CA GLY A 55 -41.34 -51.32 80.52
C GLY A 55 -40.89 -52.74 80.14
N ARG A 56 -40.63 -53.01 78.84
CA ARG A 56 -40.17 -54.32 78.35
C ARG A 56 -38.68 -54.55 78.61
N VAL A 57 -37.93 -53.47 78.78
CA VAL A 57 -36.48 -53.45 79.01
C VAL A 57 -36.22 -52.58 80.23
N SER A 58 -35.30 -52.99 81.11
CA SER A 58 -34.90 -52.17 82.27
C SER A 58 -34.02 -50.99 81.85
N GLU A 59 -33.94 -49.93 82.67
CA GLU A 59 -33.08 -48.78 82.39
C GLU A 59 -31.61 -49.19 82.18
N GLU A 60 -31.10 -50.15 82.96
CA GLU A 60 -29.71 -50.61 82.84
C GLU A 60 -29.46 -51.34 81.51
N GLU A 61 -30.40 -52.19 81.08
CA GLU A 61 -30.32 -52.90 79.80
C GLU A 61 -30.48 -51.94 78.61
N TYR A 62 -31.35 -50.93 78.72
CA TYR A 62 -31.52 -49.89 77.70
C TYR A 62 -30.21 -49.12 77.49
N GLN A 63 -29.58 -48.64 78.57
CA GLN A 63 -28.31 -47.90 78.48
C GLN A 63 -27.18 -48.75 77.88
N GLN A 64 -27.13 -50.05 78.21
CA GLN A 64 -26.18 -50.97 77.59
C GLN A 64 -26.43 -51.15 76.09
N ALA A 65 -27.69 -51.36 75.69
CA ALA A 65 -28.06 -51.53 74.29
C ALA A 65 -27.77 -50.27 73.45
N VAL A 66 -28.03 -49.07 73.99
CA VAL A 66 -27.68 -47.81 73.33
C VAL A 66 -26.17 -47.68 73.17
N THR A 67 -25.40 -48.00 74.22
CA THR A 67 -23.92 -47.94 74.17
C THR A 67 -23.33 -48.92 73.14
N GLU A 68 -23.91 -50.12 73.00
CA GLU A 68 -23.50 -51.07 71.95
C GLU A 68 -23.91 -50.61 70.56
N LEU A 69 -25.09 -50.02 70.41
CA LEU A 69 -25.55 -49.44 69.15
C LEU A 69 -24.63 -48.29 68.70
N ASP A 70 -24.22 -47.41 69.61
CA ASP A 70 -23.25 -46.33 69.37
C ASP A 70 -21.90 -46.89 68.90
N LYS A 71 -21.38 -47.90 69.59
CA LYS A 71 -20.11 -48.55 69.21
C LYS A 71 -20.19 -49.20 67.83
N THR A 72 -21.30 -49.86 67.53
CA THR A 72 -21.54 -50.50 66.24
C THR A 72 -21.62 -49.46 65.13
N PHE A 73 -22.38 -48.38 65.35
CA PHE A 73 -22.47 -47.26 64.39
C PHE A 73 -21.12 -46.64 64.09
N VAL A 74 -20.31 -46.34 65.11
CA VAL A 74 -18.96 -45.77 64.92
C VAL A 74 -18.04 -46.75 64.20
N THR A 75 -18.11 -48.04 64.52
CA THR A 75 -17.25 -49.07 63.92
C THR A 75 -17.60 -49.31 62.46
N ASP A 76 -18.89 -49.45 62.14
CA ASP A 76 -19.36 -49.61 60.76
C ASP A 76 -19.03 -48.35 59.94
N ASN A 77 -19.22 -47.16 60.49
CA ASN A 77 -18.88 -45.92 59.78
C ASN A 77 -17.38 -45.72 59.57
N ARG A 78 -16.52 -46.28 60.44
CA ARG A 78 -15.05 -46.23 60.31
C ARG A 78 -14.51 -47.25 59.31
N ASN A 79 -15.15 -48.42 59.21
CA ASN A 79 -14.79 -49.44 58.22
C ASN A 79 -15.17 -49.04 56.79
N ILE A 80 -16.11 -48.10 56.62
CA ILE A 80 -16.49 -47.55 55.30
C ILE A 80 -15.34 -46.84 54.59
N GLU A 81 -14.45 -46.16 55.33
CA GLU A 81 -13.25 -45.54 54.73
C GLU A 81 -12.22 -46.58 54.27
N ALA A 82 -12.17 -47.73 54.94
CA ALA A 82 -11.19 -48.79 54.67
C ALA A 82 -11.59 -49.71 53.50
N ASP A 83 -12.88 -49.86 53.23
CA ASP A 83 -13.40 -50.78 52.19
C ASP A 83 -13.54 -50.14 50.78
N ILE A 84 -12.97 -48.95 50.59
CA ILE A 84 -12.90 -48.28 49.28
C ILE A 84 -11.95 -49.08 48.36
N LYS A 85 -12.53 -50.02 47.61
CA LYS A 85 -11.83 -50.65 46.48
C LYS A 85 -11.66 -49.63 45.36
N TRP A 86 -10.53 -48.92 45.35
CA TRP A 86 -10.11 -48.08 44.25
C TRP A 86 -10.11 -48.92 42.97
N LEU A 87 -10.96 -48.57 41.99
CA LEU A 87 -10.84 -49.16 40.67
C LEU A 87 -9.45 -48.79 40.12
N PRO A 88 -8.69 -49.74 39.54
CA PRO A 88 -7.39 -49.42 38.99
C PRO A 88 -7.57 -48.38 37.90
N ALA A 89 -7.01 -47.19 38.11
CA ALA A 89 -6.98 -46.17 37.09
C ALA A 89 -6.29 -46.77 35.85
N LYS A 90 -6.94 -46.69 34.69
CA LYS A 90 -6.39 -47.12 33.41
C LYS A 90 -5.80 -45.87 32.73
N PRO A 91 -4.56 -45.44 33.04
CA PRO A 91 -4.01 -44.18 32.51
C PRO A 91 -3.83 -44.22 30.99
N TRP A 92 -3.82 -45.39 30.37
CA TRP A 92 -3.75 -45.52 28.91
C TRP A 92 -5.01 -44.99 28.20
N LEU A 93 -6.18 -44.98 28.84
CA LEU A 93 -7.42 -44.45 28.26
C LEU A 93 -7.33 -42.94 27.96
N PRO A 94 -7.00 -42.05 28.92
CA PRO A 94 -6.83 -40.63 28.63
C PRO A 94 -5.63 -40.37 27.70
N ILE A 95 -4.57 -41.19 27.76
CA ILE A 95 -3.44 -41.07 26.83
C ILE A 95 -3.86 -41.41 25.39
N ALA A 96 -4.57 -42.52 25.19
CA ALA A 96 -5.08 -42.92 23.88
C ALA A 96 -6.07 -41.89 23.33
N LEU A 97 -6.96 -41.37 24.18
CA LEU A 97 -7.86 -40.28 23.84
C LEU A 97 -7.08 -39.03 23.40
N LEU A 98 -6.04 -38.64 24.14
CA LEU A 98 -5.20 -37.49 23.81
C LEU A 98 -4.49 -37.68 22.47
N VAL A 99 -3.94 -38.87 22.20
CA VAL A 99 -3.28 -39.18 20.92
C VAL A 99 -4.27 -39.12 19.76
N VAL A 100 -5.42 -39.80 19.87
CA VAL A 100 -6.46 -39.79 18.83
C VAL A 100 -6.94 -38.36 18.56
N MET A 101 -7.12 -37.58 19.61
CA MET A 101 -7.54 -36.19 19.52
C MET A 101 -6.47 -35.30 18.89
N SER A 102 -5.21 -35.48 19.24
CA SER A 102 -4.09 -34.76 18.63
C SER A 102 -3.97 -35.06 17.14
N VAL A 103 -4.07 -36.34 16.76
CA VAL A 103 -4.07 -36.76 15.35
C VAL A 103 -5.28 -36.19 14.60
N GLY A 104 -6.48 -36.26 15.19
CA GLY A 104 -7.70 -35.69 14.61
C GLY A 104 -7.60 -34.17 14.40
N LEU A 105 -7.04 -33.45 15.37
CA LEU A 105 -6.79 -32.00 15.25
C LEU A 105 -5.75 -31.68 14.18
N TYR A 106 -4.68 -32.47 14.08
CA TYR A 106 -3.69 -32.31 13.01
C TYR A 106 -4.31 -32.58 11.63
N MET A 107 -5.18 -33.59 11.50
CA MET A 107 -5.89 -33.85 10.26
C MET A 107 -6.89 -32.75 9.90
N ALA A 108 -7.59 -32.19 10.90
CA ALA A 108 -8.61 -31.16 10.67
C ALA A 108 -8.03 -29.74 10.48
N PHE A 109 -6.92 -29.40 11.13
CA PHE A 109 -6.38 -28.04 11.17
C PHE A 109 -4.90 -27.93 10.77
N GLY A 110 -4.22 -29.05 10.54
CA GLY A 110 -2.85 -29.06 10.07
C GLY A 110 -2.75 -28.57 8.63
N SER A 111 -1.57 -28.08 8.28
CA SER A 111 -1.25 -27.63 6.92
C SER A 111 -1.02 -28.78 5.93
N TRP A 112 -1.36 -30.03 6.28
CA TRP A 112 -1.12 -31.18 5.41
C TRP A 112 -1.86 -31.08 4.07
N THR A 113 -3.07 -30.52 4.06
CA THR A 113 -3.82 -30.29 2.82
C THR A 113 -3.16 -29.23 1.94
N LEU A 114 -2.71 -28.11 2.52
CA LEU A 114 -1.97 -27.06 1.80
C LEU A 114 -0.64 -27.58 1.25
N GLN A 115 0.07 -28.39 2.06
CA GLN A 115 1.32 -29.02 1.64
C GLN A 115 1.08 -29.99 0.48
N ARG A 116 0.01 -30.78 0.54
CA ARG A 116 -0.36 -31.71 -0.53
C ARG A 116 -0.71 -30.97 -1.81
N GLN A 117 -1.48 -29.88 -1.73
CA GLN A 117 -1.77 -29.01 -2.88
C GLN A 117 -0.50 -28.42 -3.49
N ALA A 118 0.45 -27.97 -2.66
CA ALA A 118 1.73 -27.45 -3.16
C ALA A 118 2.58 -28.54 -3.83
N ASP A 119 2.55 -29.77 -3.29
CA ASP A 119 3.26 -30.91 -3.87
C ASP A 119 2.62 -31.40 -5.17
N ASP A 120 1.29 -31.42 -5.25
CA ASP A 120 0.54 -31.73 -6.47
C ASP A 120 0.78 -30.66 -7.54
N ALA A 121 0.78 -29.38 -7.16
CA ALA A 121 1.13 -28.26 -8.05
C ALA A 121 2.57 -28.33 -8.56
N LEU A 122 3.52 -28.75 -7.72
CA LEU A 122 4.90 -28.97 -8.13
C LEU A 122 5.02 -30.11 -9.16
N GLN A 123 4.25 -31.19 -9.01
CA GLN A 123 4.24 -32.29 -9.98
C GLN A 123 3.65 -31.88 -11.33
N GLN A 124 2.61 -31.04 -11.31
CA GLN A 124 1.93 -30.53 -12.51
C GLN A 124 2.63 -29.33 -13.15
N LEU A 125 3.69 -28.81 -12.52
CA LEU A 125 4.40 -27.60 -12.94
C LEU A 125 4.78 -27.57 -14.43
N PRO A 126 5.26 -28.65 -15.07
CA PRO A 126 5.60 -28.63 -16.49
C PRO A 126 4.39 -28.42 -17.41
N GLU A 127 3.25 -29.02 -17.09
CA GLU A 127 2.03 -28.87 -17.89
C GLU A 127 1.37 -27.51 -17.65
N LEU A 128 1.31 -27.07 -16.38
CA LEU A 128 0.87 -25.72 -16.03
C LEU A 128 1.75 -24.65 -16.68
N GLY A 129 3.06 -24.88 -16.75
CA GLY A 129 4.00 -23.98 -17.41
C GLY A 129 3.74 -23.85 -18.91
N LYS A 130 3.37 -24.94 -19.60
CA LYS A 130 2.97 -24.86 -21.02
C LYS A 130 1.69 -24.05 -21.20
N ALA A 131 0.66 -24.34 -20.40
CA ALA A 131 -0.60 -23.62 -20.46
C ALA A 131 -0.39 -22.11 -20.21
N VAL A 132 0.36 -21.75 -19.17
CA VAL A 132 0.57 -20.35 -18.80
C VAL A 132 1.52 -19.60 -19.75
N LEU A 133 2.57 -20.25 -20.25
CA LEU A 133 3.61 -19.57 -21.04
C LEU A 133 3.38 -19.66 -22.56
N GLN A 134 2.66 -20.66 -23.06
CA GLN A 134 2.41 -20.84 -24.50
C GLN A 134 0.99 -20.45 -24.93
N GLU A 135 -0.04 -20.67 -24.11
CA GLU A 135 -1.40 -20.34 -24.53
C GLU A 135 -1.67 -18.85 -24.33
N GLN A 136 -1.77 -18.11 -25.44
CA GLN A 136 -2.19 -16.70 -25.49
C GLN A 136 -3.66 -16.47 -25.08
N GLN A 137 -4.35 -17.50 -24.60
CA GLN A 137 -5.73 -17.44 -24.15
C GLN A 137 -5.77 -16.92 -22.70
N GLN A 138 -6.90 -16.36 -22.27
CA GLN A 138 -7.09 -15.94 -20.88
C GLN A 138 -7.01 -17.15 -19.95
N VAL A 139 -5.84 -17.33 -19.34
CA VAL A 139 -5.64 -18.28 -18.25
C VAL A 139 -6.41 -17.77 -17.03
N ASP A 140 -7.18 -18.66 -16.41
CA ASP A 140 -7.94 -18.34 -15.22
C ASP A 140 -7.02 -18.08 -14.01
N ALA A 141 -7.49 -17.25 -13.08
CA ALA A 141 -6.73 -16.87 -11.90
C ALA A 141 -6.36 -18.06 -11.01
N GLU A 142 -7.17 -19.13 -11.02
CA GLU A 142 -6.92 -20.34 -10.23
C GLU A 142 -5.72 -21.12 -10.80
N THR A 143 -5.66 -21.32 -12.12
CA THR A 143 -4.50 -21.92 -12.80
C THR A 143 -3.21 -21.12 -12.56
N LEU A 144 -3.28 -19.78 -12.66
CA LEU A 144 -2.12 -18.92 -12.35
C LEU A 144 -1.66 -19.07 -10.90
N SER A 145 -2.61 -19.09 -9.95
CA SER A 145 -2.30 -19.26 -8.53
C SER A 145 -1.69 -20.63 -8.22
N THR A 146 -2.17 -21.69 -8.89
CA THR A 146 -1.66 -23.05 -8.75
C THR A 146 -0.26 -23.17 -9.34
N PHE A 147 -0.03 -22.57 -10.51
CA PHE A 147 1.30 -22.52 -11.12
C PHE A 147 2.30 -21.76 -10.24
N ALA A 148 1.90 -20.60 -9.72
CA ALA A 148 2.71 -19.84 -8.78
C ALA A 148 3.04 -20.64 -7.50
N LEU A 149 2.06 -21.37 -6.95
CA LEU A 149 2.28 -22.23 -5.78
C LEU A 149 3.31 -23.33 -6.07
N GLY A 150 3.18 -24.02 -7.20
CA GLY A 150 4.14 -25.04 -7.63
C GLY A 150 5.54 -24.45 -7.84
N LEU A 151 5.64 -23.27 -8.45
CA LEU A 151 6.91 -22.59 -8.69
C LEU A 151 7.59 -22.16 -7.38
N ARG A 152 6.80 -21.64 -6.42
CA ARG A 152 7.29 -21.35 -5.06
C ARG A 152 7.79 -22.60 -4.36
N GLN A 153 7.05 -23.71 -4.45
CA GLN A 153 7.47 -24.98 -3.87
C GLN A 153 8.76 -25.50 -4.51
N LYS A 154 8.91 -25.33 -5.83
CA LYS A 154 10.15 -25.66 -6.56
C LYS A 154 11.32 -24.87 -6.00
N LEU A 155 11.19 -23.55 -5.92
CA LEU A 155 12.22 -22.63 -5.40
C LEU A 155 12.63 -22.99 -3.96
N GLN A 156 11.67 -23.37 -3.12
CA GLN A 156 11.96 -23.78 -1.74
C GLN A 156 12.69 -25.13 -1.63
N ARG A 157 12.39 -26.09 -2.51
CA ARG A 157 12.94 -27.46 -2.42
C ARG A 157 14.21 -27.68 -3.24
N GLN A 158 14.26 -27.13 -4.45
CA GLN A 158 15.32 -27.39 -5.43
C GLN A 158 16.41 -26.31 -5.42
N GLY A 159 16.17 -25.21 -4.71
CA GLY A 159 17.11 -24.10 -4.59
C GLY A 159 16.70 -22.89 -5.42
N ASP A 160 17.37 -21.79 -5.12
CA ASP A 160 17.14 -20.50 -5.75
C ASP A 160 17.55 -20.54 -7.24
N ASP A 161 16.61 -20.22 -8.12
CA ASP A 161 16.84 -20.05 -9.56
C ASP A 161 16.37 -18.65 -9.96
N PRO A 162 17.26 -17.81 -10.50
CA PRO A 162 16.94 -16.43 -10.77
C PRO A 162 15.93 -16.26 -11.93
N ILE A 163 15.90 -17.18 -12.90
CA ILE A 163 14.86 -17.18 -13.95
C ILE A 163 13.51 -17.55 -13.34
N ALA A 164 13.48 -18.56 -12.47
CA ALA A 164 12.26 -18.97 -11.78
C ALA A 164 11.70 -17.84 -10.88
N TRP A 165 12.56 -17.09 -10.18
CA TRP A 165 12.16 -15.91 -9.41
C TRP A 165 11.58 -14.80 -10.29
N TRP A 166 12.15 -14.55 -11.47
CA TRP A 166 11.60 -13.60 -12.44
C TRP A 166 10.22 -14.01 -12.96
N ILE A 167 10.03 -15.30 -13.31
CA ILE A 167 8.71 -15.82 -13.73
C ILE A 167 7.72 -15.70 -12.58
N TYR A 168 8.11 -16.08 -11.36
CA TYR A 168 7.27 -15.95 -10.17
C TYR A 168 6.85 -14.48 -9.94
N ALA A 169 7.77 -13.54 -10.12
CA ALA A 169 7.49 -12.11 -9.98
C ALA A 169 6.42 -11.62 -10.98
N GLY A 170 6.50 -12.06 -12.24
CA GLY A 170 5.48 -11.79 -13.26
C GLY A 170 4.11 -12.33 -12.85
N LEU A 171 4.04 -13.60 -12.43
CA LEU A 171 2.80 -14.22 -11.95
C LEU A 171 2.18 -13.49 -10.76
N MET A 172 3.01 -13.06 -9.80
CA MET A 172 2.53 -12.30 -8.65
C MET A 172 2.02 -10.92 -9.06
N SER A 173 2.59 -10.32 -10.10
CA SER A 173 2.11 -9.04 -10.65
C SER A 173 0.73 -9.21 -11.29
N ASP A 174 0.54 -10.27 -12.08
CA ASP A 174 -0.74 -10.59 -12.74
C ASP A 174 -1.83 -10.94 -11.71
N LEU A 175 -1.45 -11.59 -10.61
CA LEU A 175 -2.33 -11.90 -9.47
C LEU A 175 -2.50 -10.71 -8.50
N GLN A 176 -1.99 -9.52 -8.82
CA GLN A 176 -2.05 -8.30 -7.99
C GLN A 176 -1.43 -8.44 -6.59
N GLN A 177 -0.52 -9.39 -6.41
CA GLN A 177 0.25 -9.60 -5.19
C GLN A 177 1.55 -8.79 -5.23
N PHE A 178 1.43 -7.46 -5.26
CA PHE A 178 2.53 -6.53 -5.54
C PHE A 178 3.74 -6.67 -4.62
N ASP A 179 3.53 -6.90 -3.32
CA ASP A 179 4.64 -7.12 -2.37
C ASP A 179 5.45 -8.38 -2.71
N GLN A 180 4.76 -9.45 -3.10
CA GLN A 180 5.44 -10.69 -3.49
C GLN A 180 6.15 -10.55 -4.83
N ALA A 181 5.55 -9.82 -5.78
CA ALA A 181 6.19 -9.50 -7.05
C ALA A 181 7.49 -8.71 -6.86
N ASN A 182 7.44 -7.65 -6.05
CA ASN A 182 8.59 -6.82 -5.74
C ASN A 182 9.74 -7.64 -5.13
N ASN A 183 9.43 -8.44 -4.09
CA ASN A 183 10.43 -9.30 -3.44
C ASN A 183 11.03 -10.33 -4.40
N ALA A 184 10.22 -10.90 -5.30
CA ALA A 184 10.67 -11.89 -6.26
C ALA A 184 11.56 -11.28 -7.36
N PHE A 185 11.25 -10.08 -7.85
CA PHE A 185 12.14 -9.36 -8.77
C PHE A 185 13.48 -9.04 -8.12
N GLN A 186 13.46 -8.55 -6.87
CA GLN A 186 14.68 -8.31 -6.10
C GLN A 186 15.49 -9.59 -5.94
N ARG A 187 14.86 -10.69 -5.53
CA ARG A 187 15.55 -11.98 -5.37
C ARG A 187 16.17 -12.49 -6.67
N SER A 188 15.50 -12.31 -7.80
CA SER A 188 16.04 -12.63 -9.12
C SER A 188 17.31 -11.83 -9.44
N LEU A 189 17.33 -10.53 -9.12
CA LEU A 189 18.47 -9.63 -9.34
C LEU A 189 19.59 -9.82 -8.30
N ASP A 190 19.28 -10.26 -7.08
CA ASP A 190 20.30 -10.61 -6.08
C ASP A 190 21.15 -11.81 -6.56
N LEU A 191 20.49 -12.76 -7.23
CA LEU A 191 21.11 -13.97 -7.74
C LEU A 191 21.80 -13.76 -9.10
N ASP A 192 21.25 -12.90 -9.95
CA ASP A 192 21.85 -12.49 -11.23
C ASP A 192 21.57 -11.00 -11.49
N PRO A 193 22.50 -10.13 -11.07
CA PRO A 193 22.33 -8.69 -11.18
C PRO A 193 22.22 -8.15 -12.60
N ASP A 194 22.73 -8.87 -13.61
CA ASP A 194 22.83 -8.42 -15.00
C ASP A 194 21.79 -9.09 -15.92
N ARG A 195 20.78 -9.78 -15.38
CA ARG A 195 19.70 -10.32 -16.21
C ARG A 195 18.84 -9.22 -16.78
N VAL A 196 19.09 -8.88 -18.04
CA VAL A 196 18.36 -7.85 -18.80
C VAL A 196 16.85 -8.05 -18.75
N GLY A 197 16.35 -9.28 -18.94
CA GLY A 197 14.92 -9.58 -18.85
C GLY A 197 14.31 -9.21 -17.49
N THR A 198 15.01 -9.48 -16.38
CA THR A 198 14.52 -9.09 -15.04
C THR A 198 14.61 -7.59 -14.82
N LEU A 199 15.69 -6.93 -15.25
CA LEU A 199 15.83 -5.48 -15.15
C LEU A 199 14.66 -4.76 -15.85
N ILE A 200 14.32 -5.17 -17.07
CA ILE A 200 13.24 -4.58 -17.87
C ILE A 200 11.87 -4.88 -17.26
N SER A 201 11.58 -6.14 -16.91
CA SER A 201 10.29 -6.50 -16.31
C SER A 201 10.08 -5.82 -14.96
N TYR A 202 11.13 -5.72 -14.14
CA TYR A 202 11.02 -5.06 -12.84
C TYR A 202 10.82 -3.54 -13.01
N ALA A 203 11.54 -2.90 -13.93
CA ALA A 203 11.30 -1.50 -14.26
C ALA A 203 9.85 -1.27 -14.71
N ARG A 204 9.31 -2.12 -15.59
CA ARG A 204 7.90 -2.04 -16.01
C ARG A 204 6.94 -2.17 -14.84
N PHE A 205 7.18 -3.15 -13.96
CA PHE A 205 6.38 -3.37 -12.76
C PHE A 205 6.36 -2.12 -11.86
N LEU A 206 7.52 -1.51 -11.63
CA LEU A 206 7.66 -0.29 -10.82
C LEU A 206 6.93 0.90 -11.43
N LEU A 207 6.98 1.07 -12.75
CA LEU A 207 6.29 2.16 -13.45
C LEU A 207 4.76 2.02 -13.41
N GLN A 208 4.25 0.79 -13.43
CA GLN A 208 2.81 0.53 -13.44
C GLN A 208 2.17 0.57 -12.06
N ASN A 209 2.92 0.21 -11.01
CA ASN A 209 2.38 -0.01 -9.66
C ASN A 209 2.98 0.91 -8.60
N GLY A 210 3.91 1.79 -8.98
CA GLY A 210 4.66 2.65 -8.06
C GLY A 210 4.30 4.14 -8.15
N GLY A 211 5.13 4.98 -7.54
CA GLY A 211 5.08 6.44 -7.59
C GLY A 211 6.41 7.07 -8.02
N ALA A 212 6.63 8.35 -7.69
CA ALA A 212 7.79 9.11 -8.16
C ALA A 212 9.15 8.50 -7.76
N GLU A 213 9.28 7.96 -6.55
CA GLU A 213 10.52 7.32 -6.08
C GLU A 213 10.86 6.05 -6.88
N THR A 214 9.86 5.19 -7.10
CA THR A 214 10.02 3.96 -7.89
C THR A 214 10.25 4.25 -9.37
N ASN A 215 9.80 5.40 -9.89
CA ASN A 215 10.11 5.83 -11.27
C ASN A 215 11.61 6.10 -11.44
N GLN A 216 12.28 6.69 -10.45
CA GLN A 216 13.73 6.87 -10.48
C GLN A 216 14.45 5.53 -10.43
N GLN A 217 13.99 4.60 -9.61
CA GLN A 217 14.53 3.24 -9.56
C GLN A 217 14.35 2.51 -10.91
N ALA A 218 13.18 2.62 -11.54
CA ALA A 218 12.92 2.06 -12.86
C ALA A 218 13.88 2.64 -13.92
N ALA A 219 14.15 3.95 -13.89
CA ALA A 219 15.13 4.59 -14.76
C ALA A 219 16.53 3.99 -14.60
N GLN A 220 16.97 3.72 -13.37
CA GLN A 220 18.27 3.10 -13.09
C GLN A 220 18.37 1.66 -13.62
N LEU A 221 17.30 0.88 -13.44
CA LEU A 221 17.22 -0.49 -13.97
C LEU A 221 17.27 -0.50 -15.50
N LEU A 222 16.51 0.39 -16.16
CA LEU A 222 16.51 0.53 -17.62
C LEU A 222 17.87 1.01 -18.15
N ALA A 223 18.50 1.97 -17.48
CA ALA A 223 19.86 2.41 -17.83
C ALA A 223 20.88 1.27 -17.71
N ARG A 224 20.73 0.38 -16.72
CA ARG A 224 21.57 -0.83 -16.62
C ARG A 224 21.27 -1.82 -17.74
N ALA A 225 19.99 -2.08 -18.03
CA ALA A 225 19.58 -2.94 -19.13
C ALA A 225 20.16 -2.46 -20.47
N LEU A 226 20.08 -1.16 -20.77
CA LEU A 226 20.62 -0.55 -21.99
C LEU A 226 22.16 -0.51 -22.05
N ARG A 227 22.86 -0.57 -20.91
CA ARG A 227 24.32 -0.77 -20.93
C ARG A 227 24.71 -2.18 -21.37
N LEU A 228 23.89 -3.17 -21.01
CA LEU A 228 24.12 -4.59 -21.33
C LEU A 228 23.63 -4.91 -22.75
N GLU A 229 22.45 -4.41 -23.12
CA GLU A 229 21.84 -4.55 -24.45
C GLU A 229 21.38 -3.17 -24.98
N PRO A 230 22.27 -2.43 -25.67
CA PRO A 230 21.98 -1.07 -26.14
C PRO A 230 20.82 -0.98 -27.13
N ASP A 231 20.54 -2.07 -27.85
CA ASP A 231 19.52 -2.15 -28.90
C ASP A 231 18.26 -2.91 -28.44
N ASN A 232 18.09 -3.13 -27.13
CA ASN A 232 16.90 -3.77 -26.60
C ASN A 232 15.68 -2.85 -26.77
N ALA A 233 14.76 -3.25 -27.66
CA ALA A 233 13.61 -2.44 -28.05
C ALA A 233 12.67 -2.10 -26.88
N ASP A 234 12.44 -3.05 -25.97
CA ASP A 234 11.55 -2.83 -24.82
C ASP A 234 12.18 -1.89 -23.79
N ALA A 235 13.49 -2.01 -23.56
CA ALA A 235 14.23 -1.10 -22.69
C ALA A 235 14.28 0.33 -23.25
N LEU A 236 14.50 0.49 -24.56
CA LEU A 236 14.50 1.80 -25.23
C LEU A 236 13.11 2.46 -25.15
N SER A 237 12.05 1.67 -25.39
CA SER A 237 10.66 2.15 -25.30
C SER A 237 10.34 2.68 -23.90
N LEU A 238 10.59 1.87 -22.87
CA LEU A 238 10.34 2.24 -21.47
C LEU A 238 11.25 3.39 -21.03
N SER A 239 12.52 3.42 -21.44
CA SER A 239 13.42 4.52 -21.10
C SER A 239 12.95 5.84 -21.70
N GLY A 240 12.42 5.83 -22.92
CA GLY A 240 11.85 7.02 -23.53
C GLY A 240 10.60 7.50 -22.79
N PHE A 241 9.71 6.58 -22.41
CA PHE A 241 8.54 6.89 -21.58
C PHE A 241 8.93 7.51 -20.24
N VAL A 242 9.87 6.90 -19.51
CA VAL A 242 10.35 7.44 -18.23
C VAL A 242 11.00 8.80 -18.38
N ALA A 243 11.76 9.03 -19.45
CA ALA A 243 12.35 10.33 -19.72
C ALA A 243 11.26 11.39 -20.01
N PHE A 244 10.22 11.04 -20.77
CA PHE A 244 9.09 11.92 -21.07
C PHE A 244 8.32 12.32 -19.80
N GLU A 245 7.97 11.36 -18.96
CA GLU A 245 7.27 11.60 -17.69
C GLU A 245 8.08 12.49 -16.72
N ASN A 246 9.41 12.42 -16.80
CA ASN A 246 10.31 13.28 -16.03
C ASN A 246 10.63 14.62 -16.73
N ALA A 247 9.90 14.99 -17.80
CA ALA A 247 10.11 16.18 -18.62
C ALA A 247 11.52 16.28 -19.28
N ASN A 248 12.27 15.19 -19.33
CA ASN A 248 13.55 15.07 -20.03
C ASN A 248 13.30 14.74 -21.51
N TYR A 249 12.63 15.63 -22.23
CA TYR A 249 12.14 15.38 -23.58
C TYR A 249 13.26 15.06 -24.58
N GLU A 250 14.45 15.64 -24.44
CA GLU A 250 15.60 15.29 -25.29
C GLU A 250 16.02 13.82 -25.15
N GLN A 251 16.08 13.31 -23.92
CA GLN A 251 16.42 11.91 -23.67
C GLN A 251 15.32 10.98 -24.20
N ALA A 252 14.05 11.38 -24.06
CA ALA A 252 12.92 10.64 -24.61
C ALA A 252 13.01 10.50 -26.14
N ILE A 253 13.24 11.62 -26.82
CA ILE A 253 13.41 11.68 -28.28
C ILE A 253 14.56 10.78 -28.71
N ASN A 254 15.72 10.86 -28.05
CA ASN A 254 16.89 10.04 -28.41
C ASN A 254 16.61 8.54 -28.26
N ALA A 255 15.99 8.11 -27.16
CA ALA A 255 15.67 6.70 -26.92
C ALA A 255 14.68 6.16 -27.96
N TRP A 256 13.61 6.93 -28.24
CA TRP A 256 12.61 6.53 -29.22
C TRP A 256 13.10 6.60 -30.66
N GLN A 257 13.99 7.54 -31.01
CA GLN A 257 14.64 7.55 -32.33
C GLN A 257 15.52 6.31 -32.53
N ARG A 258 16.26 5.89 -31.50
CA ARG A 258 17.02 4.63 -31.55
C ARG A 258 16.08 3.44 -31.74
N LEU A 259 14.99 3.37 -30.98
CA LEU A 259 13.95 2.35 -31.14
C LEU A 259 13.35 2.33 -32.55
N LEU A 260 13.04 3.50 -33.12
CA LEU A 260 12.46 3.62 -34.45
C LEU A 260 13.43 3.13 -35.54
N SER A 261 14.74 3.35 -35.35
CA SER A 261 15.78 2.86 -36.26
C SER A 261 15.91 1.33 -36.28
N LEU A 262 15.54 0.66 -35.18
CA LEU A 262 15.58 -0.79 -35.01
C LEU A 262 14.25 -1.47 -35.36
N THR A 263 13.17 -0.71 -35.42
CA THR A 263 11.83 -1.22 -35.72
C THR A 263 11.72 -1.48 -37.24
N PRO A 264 11.09 -2.59 -37.69
CA PRO A 264 10.81 -2.82 -39.12
C PRO A 264 9.90 -1.74 -39.72
N ALA A 265 9.98 -1.51 -41.03
CA ALA A 265 9.22 -0.46 -41.74
C ALA A 265 7.70 -0.70 -41.74
N ASP A 266 7.28 -1.97 -41.71
CA ASP A 266 5.91 -2.47 -41.76
C ASP A 266 5.28 -2.71 -40.39
N SER A 267 6.00 -2.41 -39.29
CA SER A 267 5.49 -2.64 -37.94
C SER A 267 4.51 -1.56 -37.50
N ASN A 268 3.33 -1.97 -37.01
CA ASN A 268 2.35 -1.08 -36.36
C ASN A 268 2.96 -0.28 -35.19
N ARG A 269 4.07 -0.74 -34.59
CA ARG A 269 4.77 -0.03 -33.51
C ARG A 269 5.41 1.28 -33.98
N ARG A 270 5.74 1.43 -35.27
CA ARG A 270 6.38 2.65 -35.78
C ARG A 270 5.53 3.88 -35.54
N GLU A 271 4.25 3.83 -35.92
CA GLU A 271 3.32 4.96 -35.81
C GLU A 271 3.24 5.46 -34.36
N VAL A 272 3.16 4.52 -33.40
CA VAL A 272 3.13 4.85 -31.97
C VAL A 272 4.43 5.54 -31.52
N VAL A 273 5.58 5.06 -31.99
CA VAL A 273 6.89 5.64 -31.62
C VAL A 273 7.10 6.99 -32.30
N GLU A 274 6.67 7.15 -33.55
CA GLU A 274 6.73 8.42 -34.30
C GLU A 274 5.85 9.49 -33.64
N GLN A 275 4.64 9.13 -33.21
CA GLN A 275 3.77 10.01 -32.45
C GLN A 275 4.42 10.41 -31.11
N ALA A 276 4.96 9.46 -30.36
CA ALA A 276 5.65 9.75 -29.10
C ALA A 276 6.84 10.72 -29.28
N ILE A 277 7.61 10.56 -30.36
CA ILE A 277 8.68 11.50 -30.73
C ILE A 277 8.12 12.89 -31.07
N ALA A 278 7.01 12.96 -31.81
CA ALA A 278 6.36 14.22 -32.17
C ALA A 278 5.86 14.96 -30.92
N ASP A 279 5.20 14.24 -30.01
CA ASP A 279 4.71 14.78 -28.75
C ASP A 279 5.86 15.31 -27.89
N ALA A 280 6.96 14.54 -27.75
CA ALA A 280 8.15 15.01 -27.02
C ALA A 280 8.81 16.24 -27.66
N LYS A 281 8.87 16.32 -28.99
CA LYS A 281 9.38 17.50 -29.69
C LYS A 281 8.50 18.72 -29.45
N GLN A 282 7.19 18.55 -29.47
CA GLN A 282 6.25 19.62 -29.17
C GLN A 282 6.45 20.13 -27.73
N GLN A 283 6.53 19.23 -26.75
CA GLN A 283 6.79 19.60 -25.36
C GLN A 283 8.14 20.31 -25.18
N LEU A 284 9.19 19.84 -25.87
CA LEU A 284 10.50 20.49 -25.87
C LEU A 284 10.44 21.91 -26.45
N GLN A 285 9.72 22.12 -27.56
CA GLN A 285 9.53 23.44 -28.16
C GLN A 285 8.72 24.37 -27.27
N GLN A 286 7.67 23.87 -26.62
CA GLN A 286 6.90 24.63 -25.63
C GLN A 286 7.78 25.04 -24.45
N GLY A 287 8.66 24.15 -23.97
CA GLY A 287 9.62 24.48 -22.90
C GLY A 287 10.70 25.47 -23.33
N ALA A 288 11.07 25.50 -24.62
CA ALA A 288 12.10 26.40 -25.15
C ALA A 288 11.59 27.84 -25.35
N MET A 289 10.28 28.04 -25.53
CA MET A 289 9.68 29.35 -25.75
C MET A 289 9.93 30.30 -24.59
N SER A 290 10.86 31.22 -24.82
CA SER A 290 11.28 32.20 -23.82
C SER A 290 11.44 33.59 -24.43
N LEU A 291 11.07 34.59 -23.64
CA LEU A 291 11.17 36.01 -23.96
C LEU A 291 12.06 36.69 -22.92
N THR A 292 13.17 37.27 -23.36
CA THR A 292 14.02 38.11 -22.50
C THR A 292 13.59 39.57 -22.62
N VAL A 293 13.12 40.16 -21.54
CA VAL A 293 12.69 41.56 -21.47
C VAL A 293 13.67 42.35 -20.63
N THR A 294 14.27 43.38 -21.20
CA THR A 294 15.05 44.38 -20.47
C THR A 294 14.18 45.61 -20.25
N VAL A 295 13.99 46.02 -19.00
CA VAL A 295 13.22 47.21 -18.66
C VAL A 295 14.15 48.30 -18.14
N GLU A 296 14.09 49.45 -18.78
CA GLU A 296 14.86 50.64 -18.45
C GLU A 296 13.96 51.77 -17.96
N LEU A 297 14.51 52.63 -17.09
CA LEU A 297 13.84 53.84 -16.62
C LEU A 297 14.19 55.02 -17.54
N GLY A 298 13.19 55.67 -18.13
CA GLY A 298 13.38 56.89 -18.90
C GLY A 298 13.68 58.09 -18.00
N GLU A 299 14.40 59.07 -18.54
CA GLU A 299 14.81 60.27 -17.79
C GLU A 299 13.61 61.10 -17.29
N THR A 300 12.49 61.09 -18.02
CA THR A 300 11.29 61.88 -17.72
C THR A 300 10.52 61.41 -16.48
N VAL A 301 10.65 60.14 -16.12
CA VAL A 301 9.89 59.51 -15.02
C VAL A 301 10.78 59.10 -13.86
N ARG A 302 12.06 59.49 -13.89
CA ARG A 302 13.07 59.08 -12.91
C ARG A 302 12.72 59.52 -11.49
N ASP A 303 12.20 60.74 -11.33
CA ASP A 303 11.79 61.30 -10.05
C ASP A 303 10.41 60.80 -9.58
N ALA A 304 9.65 60.16 -10.48
CA ALA A 304 8.32 59.62 -10.21
C ALA A 304 8.35 58.14 -9.83
N LEU A 305 9.52 57.50 -9.74
CA LEU A 305 9.65 56.10 -9.37
C LEU A 305 9.33 55.89 -7.87
N PRO A 306 8.30 55.11 -7.52
CA PRO A 306 7.97 54.84 -6.13
C PRO A 306 9.03 53.95 -5.44
N ALA A 307 9.41 54.33 -4.21
CA ALA A 307 10.42 53.61 -3.42
C ALA A 307 10.07 52.14 -3.14
N ASN A 308 8.77 51.83 -2.99
CA ASN A 308 8.24 50.48 -2.76
C ASN A 308 7.35 49.99 -3.92
N GLY A 309 7.63 50.42 -5.15
CA GLY A 309 6.84 49.99 -6.31
C GLY A 309 7.11 48.55 -6.74
N THR A 310 6.11 47.93 -7.37
CA THR A 310 6.22 46.65 -8.07
C THR A 310 6.20 46.89 -9.58
N LEU A 311 7.22 46.38 -10.28
CA LEU A 311 7.29 46.29 -11.73
C LEU A 311 6.59 45.01 -12.19
N PHE A 312 5.52 45.18 -12.95
CA PHE A 312 4.82 44.12 -13.66
C PHE A 312 5.31 44.09 -15.11
N ILE A 313 5.89 42.98 -15.53
CA ILE A 313 6.17 42.68 -16.94
C ILE A 313 5.18 41.61 -17.38
N TYR A 314 4.42 41.85 -18.44
CA TYR A 314 3.44 40.87 -18.91
C TYR A 314 3.32 40.88 -20.43
N VAL A 315 2.88 39.73 -20.96
CA VAL A 315 2.69 39.50 -22.40
C VAL A 315 1.23 39.22 -22.68
N THR A 316 0.65 39.93 -23.65
CA THR A 316 -0.73 39.74 -24.11
C THR A 316 -0.77 39.53 -25.64
N ALA A 317 -1.92 39.09 -26.16
CA ALA A 317 -2.19 39.12 -27.59
C ALA A 317 -2.44 40.57 -28.07
N PRO A 318 -1.96 40.98 -29.26
CA PRO A 318 -2.18 42.34 -29.79
C PRO A 318 -3.67 42.73 -29.93
N ASP A 319 -4.50 41.79 -30.40
CA ASP A 319 -5.92 42.00 -30.76
C ASP A 319 -6.88 41.18 -29.86
N GLY A 320 -6.41 40.66 -28.73
CA GLY A 320 -7.17 39.76 -27.85
C GLY A 320 -7.71 40.41 -26.57
N ALA A 321 -8.43 39.62 -25.76
CA ALA A 321 -8.81 40.01 -24.40
C ALA A 321 -7.55 40.35 -23.57
N PRO A 322 -7.63 41.29 -22.60
CA PRO A 322 -6.46 41.78 -21.84
C PRO A 322 -5.89 40.76 -20.84
N MET A 323 -6.17 39.47 -21.01
CA MET A 323 -5.63 38.39 -20.19
C MET A 323 -4.16 38.18 -20.56
N PRO A 324 -3.24 38.15 -19.58
CA PRO A 324 -1.83 37.94 -19.85
C PRO A 324 -1.50 36.46 -20.02
N ALA A 325 -0.72 36.15 -21.06
CA ALA A 325 -0.18 34.82 -21.34
C ALA A 325 1.05 34.48 -20.49
N ALA A 326 1.74 35.50 -19.99
CA ALA A 326 2.82 35.36 -19.00
C ALA A 326 2.93 36.65 -18.19
N VAL A 327 3.22 36.54 -16.89
CA VAL A 327 3.38 37.69 -15.98
C VAL A 327 4.57 37.46 -15.05
N LYS A 328 5.41 38.49 -14.90
CA LYS A 328 6.52 38.51 -13.96
C LYS A 328 6.47 39.77 -13.11
N ARG A 329 6.76 39.60 -11.82
CA ARG A 329 6.74 40.67 -10.82
C ARG A 329 8.13 40.86 -10.25
N VAL A 330 8.62 42.10 -10.24
CA VAL A 330 9.95 42.45 -9.73
C VAL A 330 9.85 43.75 -8.94
N ALA A 331 10.74 43.97 -7.97
CA ALA A 331 10.81 45.25 -7.26
C ALA A 331 11.23 46.38 -8.22
N ALA A 332 10.52 47.51 -8.21
CA ALA A 332 10.77 48.64 -9.11
C ALA A 332 12.15 49.30 -8.89
N GLY A 333 12.69 49.21 -7.66
CA GLY A 333 14.04 49.68 -7.35
C GLY A 333 15.18 48.88 -7.99
N SER A 334 14.89 47.76 -8.67
CA SER A 334 15.89 46.95 -9.37
C SER A 334 16.20 47.42 -10.80
N LEU A 335 15.56 48.50 -11.27
CA LEU A 335 15.75 49.03 -12.62
C LEU A 335 17.16 49.63 -12.82
N PRO A 336 17.80 49.44 -14.00
CA PRO A 336 17.35 48.61 -15.10
C PRO A 336 17.47 47.11 -14.80
N VAL A 337 16.48 46.33 -15.23
CA VAL A 337 16.41 44.88 -14.95
C VAL A 337 16.17 44.08 -16.23
N THR A 338 16.82 42.93 -16.34
CA THR A 338 16.56 41.94 -17.40
C THR A 338 15.89 40.72 -16.79
N VAL A 339 14.75 40.33 -17.35
CA VAL A 339 13.98 39.16 -16.92
C VAL A 339 13.70 38.24 -18.09
N THR A 340 13.60 36.94 -17.83
CA THR A 340 13.11 35.95 -18.80
C THR A 340 11.70 35.54 -18.41
N LEU A 341 10.77 35.64 -19.35
CA LEU A 341 9.44 35.05 -19.28
C LEU A 341 9.40 33.79 -20.13
N SER A 342 8.68 32.78 -19.65
CA SER A 342 8.48 31.48 -20.27
C SER A 342 7.02 31.05 -20.11
N ASN A 343 6.66 29.91 -20.69
CA ASN A 343 5.36 29.30 -20.46
C ASN A 343 5.04 29.03 -18.97
N GLN A 344 6.06 28.85 -18.12
CA GLN A 344 5.89 28.65 -16.67
C GLN A 344 5.41 29.91 -15.94
N ASP A 345 5.58 31.08 -16.55
CA ASP A 345 5.13 32.36 -15.98
C ASP A 345 3.65 32.65 -16.36
N SER A 346 2.93 31.68 -16.96
CA SER A 346 1.48 31.78 -17.23
C SER A 346 0.63 31.43 -16.00
N MET A 347 -0.49 32.13 -15.84
CA MET A 347 -1.51 31.82 -14.83
C MET A 347 -2.56 30.82 -15.31
N LEU A 348 -2.62 30.53 -16.61
CA LEU A 348 -3.63 29.66 -17.23
C LEU A 348 -2.94 28.53 -18.03
N PRO A 349 -3.34 27.26 -17.83
CA PRO A 349 -2.74 26.13 -18.53
C PRO A 349 -2.85 26.24 -20.05
N ASP A 350 -3.98 26.73 -20.56
CA ASP A 350 -4.28 26.75 -22.01
C ASP A 350 -3.94 28.09 -22.69
N TYR A 351 -3.38 29.05 -21.95
CA TYR A 351 -3.05 30.39 -22.48
C TYR A 351 -1.64 30.79 -22.05
N GLN A 352 -0.65 30.52 -22.91
CA GLN A 352 0.78 30.64 -22.61
C GLN A 352 1.52 31.41 -23.72
N LEU A 353 2.83 31.65 -23.58
CA LEU A 353 3.61 32.33 -24.64
C LEU A 353 3.58 31.55 -25.95
N SER A 354 3.66 30.22 -25.89
CA SER A 354 3.62 29.35 -27.07
C SER A 354 2.27 29.27 -27.77
N SER A 355 1.18 29.73 -27.14
CA SER A 355 -0.15 29.75 -27.79
C SER A 355 -0.38 31.01 -28.63
N LEU A 356 0.54 31.97 -28.60
CA LEU A 356 0.42 33.25 -29.30
C LEU A 356 1.41 33.33 -30.47
N GLU A 357 0.93 33.78 -31.63
CA GLU A 357 1.78 34.06 -32.80
C GLU A 357 2.54 35.39 -32.67
N GLN A 358 1.97 36.34 -31.93
CA GLN A 358 2.54 37.65 -31.67
C GLN A 358 2.42 38.00 -30.19
N TRP A 359 3.46 38.64 -29.67
CA TRP A 359 3.57 39.06 -28.29
C TRP A 359 3.51 40.57 -28.19
N LYS A 360 2.49 41.09 -27.51
CA LYS A 360 2.44 42.47 -27.05
C LYS A 360 3.04 42.52 -25.65
N VAL A 361 4.29 42.95 -25.56
CA VAL A 361 5.06 43.00 -24.33
C VAL A 361 4.87 44.36 -23.67
N GLN A 362 4.48 44.34 -22.40
CA GLN A 362 4.15 45.53 -21.63
C GLN A 362 4.87 45.50 -20.29
N ALA A 363 5.26 46.69 -19.83
CA ALA A 363 5.86 46.87 -18.52
C ALA A 363 5.21 48.07 -17.81
N ARG A 364 4.87 47.87 -16.54
CA ARG A 364 4.27 48.90 -15.70
C ARG A 364 4.81 48.84 -14.28
N VAL A 365 5.08 50.00 -13.68
CA VAL A 365 5.36 50.13 -12.25
C VAL A 365 4.12 50.62 -11.54
N SER A 366 3.70 49.92 -10.49
CA SER A 366 2.58 50.31 -9.64
C SER A 366 2.93 50.39 -8.16
N GLN A 367 2.18 51.19 -7.40
CA GLN A 367 2.43 51.47 -5.98
C GLN A 367 1.68 50.53 -5.02
N ASP A 368 0.55 49.94 -5.44
CA ASP A 368 -0.39 49.23 -4.55
C ASP A 368 -0.35 47.70 -4.70
N ASP A 369 0.68 47.19 -5.37
CA ASP A 369 0.91 45.77 -5.62
C ASP A 369 -0.22 45.06 -6.42
N LYS A 370 -1.14 45.84 -7.02
CA LYS A 370 -2.22 45.35 -7.87
C LYS A 370 -1.93 45.53 -9.36
N ILE A 371 -2.56 44.69 -10.17
CA ILE A 371 -2.45 44.71 -11.63
C ILE A 371 -3.39 45.75 -12.28
N ASP A 372 -4.38 46.29 -11.59
CA ASP A 372 -5.31 47.29 -12.16
C ASP A 372 -4.66 48.66 -12.30
N VAL A 373 -4.85 49.34 -13.44
CA VAL A 373 -4.20 50.63 -13.72
C VAL A 373 -4.65 51.69 -12.71
N GLN A 374 -3.68 52.33 -12.04
CA GLN A 374 -3.92 53.41 -11.09
C GLN A 374 -3.28 54.72 -11.56
N ALA A 375 -3.82 55.83 -11.05
CA ALA A 375 -3.21 57.14 -11.22
C ALA A 375 -1.81 57.17 -10.59
N GLY A 376 -0.82 57.71 -11.31
CA GLY A 376 0.56 57.77 -10.86
C GLY A 376 1.43 56.56 -11.24
N ASP A 377 0.86 55.52 -11.84
CA ASP A 377 1.62 54.38 -12.37
C ASP A 377 2.54 54.82 -13.53
N LEU A 378 3.69 54.15 -13.67
CA LEU A 378 4.61 54.38 -14.78
C LEU A 378 4.44 53.29 -15.83
N ASN A 379 4.24 53.68 -17.09
CA ASN A 379 4.08 52.75 -18.21
C ASN A 379 5.24 52.86 -19.20
N ALA A 380 5.61 51.69 -19.74
CA ALA A 380 6.46 51.61 -20.92
C ALA A 380 5.59 51.59 -22.17
N VAL A 381 6.13 52.13 -23.27
CA VAL A 381 5.52 51.98 -24.59
C VAL A 381 5.51 50.47 -24.94
N PRO A 382 4.33 49.87 -25.21
CA PRO A 382 4.26 48.46 -25.57
C PRO A 382 5.06 48.15 -26.83
N ALA A 383 5.74 47.00 -26.84
CA ALA A 383 6.39 46.48 -28.02
C ALA A 383 5.61 45.27 -28.55
N VAL A 384 5.37 45.22 -29.86
CA VAL A 384 4.79 44.05 -30.52
C VAL A 384 5.88 43.33 -31.30
N ILE A 385 6.10 42.06 -30.99
CA ILE A 385 7.09 41.21 -31.65
C ILE A 385 6.46 39.89 -32.08
N ASN A 386 7.00 39.28 -33.13
CA ASN A 386 6.57 37.94 -33.53
C ASN A 386 7.14 36.90 -32.55
N ALA A 387 6.34 35.90 -32.22
CA ALA A 387 6.73 34.80 -31.36
C ALA A 387 7.86 34.00 -32.02
N LYS A 388 8.95 33.76 -31.27
CA LYS A 388 10.13 32.99 -31.68
C LYS A 388 10.67 32.25 -30.47
N ASP A 389 11.36 31.12 -30.70
CA ASP A 389 11.92 30.26 -29.65
C ASP A 389 12.74 31.02 -28.60
N SER A 390 13.46 32.07 -29.02
CA SER A 390 14.13 33.01 -28.11
C SER A 390 14.10 34.41 -28.69
N ALA A 391 13.27 35.29 -28.12
CA ALA A 391 13.23 36.70 -28.49
C ALA A 391 13.73 37.59 -27.34
N SER A 392 14.27 38.75 -27.69
CA SER A 392 14.68 39.76 -26.73
C SER A 392 14.04 41.11 -27.07
N VAL A 393 13.56 41.82 -26.07
CA VAL A 393 12.98 43.16 -26.24
C VAL A 393 13.41 44.09 -25.11
N THR A 394 13.64 45.35 -25.45
CA THR A 394 13.91 46.41 -24.47
C THR A 394 12.70 47.33 -24.38
N LEU A 395 12.18 47.51 -23.18
CA LEU A 395 11.09 48.43 -22.88
C LEU A 395 11.63 49.58 -22.03
N ARG A 396 11.18 50.79 -22.32
CA ARG A 396 11.55 51.99 -21.56
C ARG A 396 10.31 52.61 -20.94
N LEU A 397 10.32 52.80 -19.63
CA LEU A 397 9.28 53.51 -18.89
C LEU A 397 9.41 55.00 -19.19
N THR A 398 8.37 55.61 -19.79
CA THR A 398 8.43 57.02 -20.22
C THR A 398 7.17 57.81 -19.89
N GLU A 399 6.06 57.13 -19.60
CA GLU A 399 4.76 57.75 -19.37
C GLU A 399 4.32 57.55 -17.92
N GLN A 400 3.70 58.57 -17.33
CA GLN A 400 3.03 58.49 -16.03
C GLN A 400 1.52 58.65 -16.23
N VAL A 401 0.72 57.75 -15.65
CA VAL A 401 -0.73 57.81 -15.72
C VAL A 401 -1.22 59.07 -15.01
N ALA A 402 -1.95 59.92 -15.73
CA ALA A 402 -2.43 61.20 -15.22
C ALA A 402 -3.30 61.03 -13.97
N THR A 403 -3.02 61.80 -12.92
CA THR A 403 -3.91 61.95 -11.76
C THR A 403 -5.11 62.80 -12.20
N THR A 404 -6.30 62.21 -12.31
CA THR A 404 -7.54 62.95 -12.53
C THR A 404 -7.81 63.86 -11.34
N ASN A 405 -7.34 65.10 -11.41
CA ASN A 405 -7.66 66.15 -10.44
C ASN A 405 -9.10 66.61 -10.69
N ASN A 406 -10.05 66.04 -9.94
CA ASN A 406 -11.43 66.51 -9.93
C ASN A 406 -11.52 67.76 -9.05
N GLN A 407 -11.13 68.92 -9.59
CA GLN A 407 -11.52 70.23 -9.06
C GLN A 407 -12.51 70.88 -10.03
N ASN A 408 -13.79 70.58 -9.85
CA ASN A 408 -14.84 71.49 -10.27
C ASN A 408 -16.04 71.36 -9.33
N GLY A 409 -16.18 72.33 -8.43
CA GLY A 409 -17.28 72.39 -7.48
C GLY A 409 -17.07 73.41 -6.38
N SER A 410 -17.07 74.71 -6.71
CA SER A 410 -17.77 75.78 -5.98
C SER A 410 -17.20 77.17 -6.30
N GLY A 411 -18.07 78.09 -6.75
CA GLY A 411 -17.81 79.52 -6.96
C GLY A 411 -18.24 79.95 -8.37
N LYS A 412 -19.33 80.67 -8.59
CA LYS A 412 -20.21 81.51 -7.75
C LYS A 412 -21.67 81.34 -8.17
#